data_AF-A0A954J9D5-F1
#
_entry.id   AF-A0A954J9D5-F1
#
_cell.length_a   1.000
_cell.length_b   1.000
_cell.length_c   1.000
_cell.angle_alpha   90.00
_cell.angle_beta   90.00
_cell.angle_gamma   90.00
#
_symmetry.space_group_name_H-M   'P 1'
#
loop_
_entity.id
_entity.type
_entity.pdbx_description
1 polymer ?
#
loop_
_entity_poly.entity_id
_entity_poly.type
_entity_poly.pdbx_seq_one_letter_code
_entity_poly.pdbx_strand_id
1 'polypeptide(L)'
;MPRPNKQNTPSTPEPNSSGNPEKAKRRRLNFDRLSKTWFNLVHQNNLVYNTCWEDPRLDHVALELTPEDVVMVITSAGCNALDYALKGPQRVHAVDVNPRQNALLELKLAAIRELDYDQFFQMFGRGRLASYNKLYKTKLRQHLSHSSRAYWNKRTRMFSGSGRRPSFYFYATSGMFAWLINIYVDRIKKLRPAVNALLSAQSVEEQREIYERYRLRETLWTPFLKWAMRRDMTLALLGVPRAQRRQLDRSYPGGILQFVVDSLETVFTKLPIQDNYFWRVYLTGEYTPECCPEYLKPENFLKLKNGLADRVEVHTNTILGFLREEKDVRISRYILLDHMDWLAEARADILAEEWQMMVHRAAPSTRFLWRSAGLEVDFVDPIPVEWQGQHCHMRDLLHYQTRLASELHPKDRVHTYGSFYIADLREAPVTPTAVGQTTEAASS
;
A
#
# COMPACT_ATOMS: atom_id res chain seq x y z
N MET A 1 -10.97 -3.76 -74.57
CA MET A 1 -11.95 -4.36 -73.62
C MET A 1 -11.52 -5.79 -73.32
N PRO A 2 -11.57 -6.23 -72.05
CA PRO A 2 -10.35 -6.67 -71.37
C PRO A 2 -10.18 -8.20 -71.25
N ARG A 3 -8.91 -8.62 -71.26
CA ARG A 3 -8.41 -9.96 -70.91
C ARG A 3 -8.11 -10.03 -69.39
N PRO A 4 -8.16 -11.22 -68.76
CA PRO A 4 -8.26 -11.35 -67.31
C PRO A 4 -6.92 -11.10 -66.58
N ASN A 5 -7.04 -10.50 -65.40
CA ASN A 5 -5.97 -10.08 -64.52
C ASN A 5 -5.48 -11.26 -63.66
N LYS A 6 -4.17 -11.53 -63.67
CA LYS A 6 -3.50 -12.38 -62.67
C LYS A 6 -3.44 -11.59 -61.35
N GLN A 7 -3.92 -12.17 -60.25
CA GLN A 7 -3.62 -11.66 -58.91
C GLN A 7 -3.05 -12.77 -58.04
N ASN A 8 -1.91 -12.42 -57.45
CA ASN A 8 -1.02 -13.24 -56.64
C ASN A 8 -1.62 -13.54 -55.27
N THR A 9 -1.42 -14.78 -54.82
CA THR A 9 -1.54 -15.20 -53.42
C THR A 9 -0.38 -14.62 -52.59
N PRO A 10 -0.61 -14.11 -51.36
CA PRO A 10 0.48 -13.82 -50.43
C PRO A 10 0.83 -15.08 -49.65
N SER A 11 2.12 -15.44 -49.69
CA SER A 11 2.77 -16.51 -48.94
C SER A 11 2.93 -16.15 -47.46
N THR A 12 2.62 -17.10 -46.58
CA THR A 12 2.93 -17.14 -45.15
C THR A 12 4.45 -17.09 -44.91
N PRO A 13 4.98 -16.29 -43.96
CA PRO A 13 6.36 -16.43 -43.52
C PRO A 13 6.46 -17.38 -42.31
N GLU A 14 7.36 -18.37 -42.43
CA GLU A 14 7.80 -19.24 -41.33
C GLU A 14 8.55 -18.45 -40.23
N PRO A 15 8.53 -18.91 -38.97
CA PRO A 15 9.13 -18.19 -37.85
C PRO A 15 10.64 -18.45 -37.75
N ASN A 16 11.43 -17.40 -37.96
CA ASN A 16 12.88 -17.46 -37.81
C ASN A 16 13.26 -17.35 -36.32
N SER A 17 13.75 -18.45 -35.75
CA SER A 17 14.24 -18.55 -34.38
C SER A 17 15.75 -18.25 -34.31
N SER A 18 16.13 -17.10 -33.78
CA SER A 18 17.47 -16.84 -33.21
C SER A 18 17.53 -15.47 -32.53
N GLY A 19 17.01 -15.40 -31.30
CA GLY A 19 17.17 -14.22 -30.45
C GLY A 19 18.60 -14.10 -29.93
N ASN A 20 19.38 -13.14 -30.46
CA ASN A 20 20.75 -12.87 -30.02
C ASN A 20 20.81 -12.58 -28.49
N PRO A 21 21.56 -13.37 -27.69
CA PRO A 21 21.65 -13.22 -26.23
C PRO A 21 22.15 -11.86 -25.77
N GLU A 22 23.02 -11.21 -26.55
CA GLU A 22 23.53 -9.86 -26.23
C GLU A 22 22.47 -8.77 -26.41
N LYS A 23 21.54 -8.93 -27.36
CA LYS A 23 20.39 -8.03 -27.52
C LYS A 23 19.40 -8.20 -26.37
N ALA A 24 19.19 -9.42 -25.87
CA ALA A 24 18.38 -9.68 -24.68
C ALA A 24 19.02 -9.09 -23.41
N LYS A 25 20.35 -9.23 -23.26
CA LYS A 25 21.13 -8.67 -22.13
C LYS A 25 21.19 -7.14 -22.18
N ARG A 26 21.37 -6.53 -23.37
CA ARG A 26 21.29 -5.06 -23.58
C ARG A 26 19.88 -4.51 -23.39
N ARG A 27 18.83 -5.23 -23.81
CA ARG A 27 17.43 -4.87 -23.48
C ARG A 27 17.22 -4.91 -21.97
N ARG A 28 17.64 -5.96 -21.26
CA ARG A 28 17.57 -6.06 -19.78
C ARG A 28 18.33 -4.92 -19.07
N LEU A 29 19.55 -4.58 -19.49
CA LEU A 29 20.32 -3.47 -18.88
C LEU A 29 19.72 -2.08 -19.13
N ASN A 30 19.13 -1.85 -20.31
CA ASN A 30 18.41 -0.59 -20.59
C ASN A 30 17.06 -0.53 -19.86
N PHE A 31 16.44 -1.67 -19.59
CA PHE A 31 15.16 -1.79 -18.90
C PHE A 31 15.24 -1.39 -17.42
N ASP A 32 16.30 -1.81 -16.73
CA ASP A 32 16.61 -1.36 -15.36
C ASP A 32 16.90 0.15 -15.29
N ARG A 33 17.45 0.73 -16.36
CA ARG A 33 17.71 2.18 -16.44
C ARG A 33 16.44 2.97 -16.71
N LEU A 34 15.55 2.52 -17.59
CA LEU A 34 14.33 3.23 -17.95
C LEU A 34 13.25 3.16 -16.85
N SER A 35 13.13 2.05 -16.11
CA SER A 35 12.27 2.00 -14.92
C SER A 35 12.80 2.91 -13.82
N LYS A 36 14.13 2.99 -13.64
CA LYS A 36 14.77 3.95 -12.75
C LYS A 36 14.46 5.40 -13.16
N THR A 37 14.66 5.83 -14.40
CA THR A 37 14.62 7.27 -14.75
C THR A 37 13.30 7.98 -14.44
N TRP A 38 12.13 7.36 -14.68
CA TRP A 38 10.83 7.98 -14.41
C TRP A 38 10.31 7.75 -12.98
N PHE A 39 10.59 6.58 -12.41
CA PHE A 39 10.29 6.26 -11.02
C PHE A 39 11.12 7.13 -10.04
N ASN A 40 12.38 7.43 -10.40
CA ASN A 40 13.26 8.32 -9.66
C ASN A 40 12.73 9.76 -9.58
N LEU A 41 12.01 10.23 -10.60
CA LEU A 41 11.61 11.63 -10.72
C LEU A 41 10.46 12.01 -9.79
N VAL A 42 9.56 11.06 -9.47
CA VAL A 42 8.35 11.33 -8.67
C VAL A 42 8.46 10.80 -7.24
N HIS A 43 9.27 9.77 -6.96
CA HIS A 43 9.17 9.03 -5.69
C HIS A 43 10.47 8.90 -4.85
N GLN A 44 11.65 9.30 -5.33
CA GLN A 44 12.90 9.00 -4.59
C GLN A 44 13.41 10.06 -3.59
N ASN A 45 13.00 11.32 -3.74
CA ASN A 45 13.61 12.41 -2.96
C ASN A 45 12.92 12.69 -1.62
N ASN A 46 11.66 12.29 -1.46
CA ASN A 46 10.86 12.60 -0.28
C ASN A 46 10.19 11.34 0.30
N LEU A 47 9.97 11.38 1.62
CA LEU A 47 9.02 10.50 2.28
C LEU A 47 7.63 10.92 1.83
N VAL A 48 6.86 9.99 1.26
CA VAL A 48 5.52 10.29 0.73
C VAL A 48 4.48 10.19 1.84
N TYR A 49 4.45 9.02 2.50
CA TYR A 49 3.51 8.71 3.58
C TYR A 49 4.25 8.61 4.91
N ASN A 50 3.72 9.24 5.95
CA ASN A 50 4.24 9.12 7.32
C ASN A 50 3.40 8.16 8.20
N THR A 51 2.22 7.77 7.70
CA THR A 51 1.37 6.67 8.17
C THR A 51 0.75 5.94 6.97
N CYS A 52 0.41 4.65 7.14
CA CYS A 52 -0.38 3.90 6.17
C CYS A 52 -1.81 4.43 6.10
N TRP A 53 -2.45 4.31 4.93
CA TRP A 53 -3.80 4.78 4.61
C TRP A 53 -4.69 3.60 4.19
N GLU A 54 -4.42 2.43 4.76
CA GLU A 54 -5.13 1.18 4.51
C GLU A 54 -5.54 0.59 5.85
N ASP A 55 -6.84 0.39 6.08
CA ASP A 55 -7.33 -0.11 7.35
C ASP A 55 -6.97 -1.58 7.59
N PRO A 56 -6.04 -1.90 8.52
CA PRO A 56 -5.63 -3.29 8.74
C PRO A 56 -6.73 -4.13 9.39
N ARG A 57 -7.80 -3.52 9.94
CA ARG A 57 -8.93 -4.28 10.50
C ARG A 57 -9.63 -5.10 9.43
N LEU A 58 -9.78 -4.55 8.23
CA LEU A 58 -10.33 -5.29 7.10
C LEU A 58 -9.35 -6.36 6.63
N ASP A 59 -8.06 -6.04 6.64
CA ASP A 59 -7.01 -6.93 6.16
C ASP A 59 -6.88 -8.16 7.07
N HIS A 60 -7.11 -8.02 8.38
CA HIS A 60 -7.19 -9.16 9.29
C HIS A 60 -8.31 -10.14 8.95
N VAL A 61 -9.50 -9.63 8.60
CA VAL A 61 -10.63 -10.48 8.21
C VAL A 61 -10.40 -11.08 6.83
N ALA A 62 -9.82 -10.31 5.91
CA ALA A 62 -9.54 -10.77 4.55
C ALA A 62 -8.42 -11.82 4.49
N LEU A 63 -7.35 -11.64 5.24
CA LEU A 63 -6.13 -12.45 5.10
C LEU A 63 -6.08 -13.67 6.02
N GLU A 64 -6.82 -13.66 7.13
CA GLU A 64 -6.88 -14.76 8.09
C GLU A 64 -5.48 -15.27 8.48
N LEU A 65 -4.58 -14.33 8.84
CA LEU A 65 -3.16 -14.63 9.07
C LEU A 65 -2.94 -15.66 10.18
N THR A 66 -2.09 -16.64 9.89
CA THR A 66 -1.68 -17.76 10.74
C THR A 66 -0.16 -17.74 10.98
N PRO A 67 0.36 -18.48 11.97
CA PRO A 67 1.81 -18.60 12.20
C PRO A 67 2.61 -19.19 11.05
N GLU A 68 1.97 -19.93 10.15
CA GLU A 68 2.58 -20.54 8.97
C GLU A 68 2.72 -19.55 7.80
N ASP A 69 2.06 -18.39 7.88
CA ASP A 69 2.02 -17.46 6.76
C ASP A 69 3.33 -16.71 6.52
N VAL A 70 3.65 -16.54 5.24
CA VAL A 70 4.69 -15.64 4.76
C VAL A 70 4.01 -14.51 4.00
N VAL A 71 4.14 -13.30 4.53
CA VAL A 71 3.43 -12.12 4.06
C VAL A 71 4.36 -11.24 3.23
N MET A 72 3.93 -10.83 2.03
CA MET A 72 4.55 -9.75 1.28
C MET A 72 3.62 -8.54 1.27
N VAL A 73 4.13 -7.39 1.69
CA VAL A 73 3.36 -6.14 1.78
C VAL A 73 4.18 -4.97 1.25
N ILE A 74 3.54 -4.03 0.57
CA ILE A 74 4.19 -2.76 0.23
C ILE A 74 4.46 -1.97 1.51
N THR A 75 5.71 -1.56 1.75
CA THR A 75 6.08 -0.95 3.04
C THR A 75 5.25 0.27 3.39
N SER A 76 5.11 1.23 2.45
CA SER A 76 4.47 2.52 2.74
C SER A 76 5.09 3.15 4.00
N ALA A 77 4.33 3.52 5.03
CA ALA A 77 4.92 4.02 6.28
C ALA A 77 5.33 2.92 7.28
N GLY A 78 5.15 1.63 6.93
CA GLY A 78 5.45 0.48 7.78
C GLY A 78 4.45 0.21 8.90
N CYS A 79 3.33 0.94 8.97
CA CYS A 79 2.32 0.71 10.01
C CYS A 79 1.68 -0.68 9.85
N ASN A 80 1.22 -1.02 8.64
CA ASN A 80 0.55 -2.30 8.40
C ASN A 80 1.51 -3.49 8.45
N ALA A 81 2.79 -3.31 8.09
CA ALA A 81 3.81 -4.35 8.26
C ALA A 81 4.00 -4.74 9.74
N LEU A 82 4.04 -3.74 10.65
CA LEU A 82 4.11 -3.98 12.09
C LEU A 82 2.80 -4.58 12.63
N ASP A 83 1.68 -4.13 12.10
CA ASP A 83 0.35 -4.63 12.45
C ASP A 83 0.18 -6.12 12.07
N TYR A 84 0.60 -6.51 10.86
CA TYR A 84 0.60 -7.91 10.45
C TYR A 84 1.56 -8.76 11.28
N ALA A 85 2.71 -8.21 11.67
CA ALA A 85 3.63 -8.91 12.57
C ALA A 85 2.99 -9.24 13.93
N LEU A 86 2.02 -8.46 14.42
CA LEU A 86 1.27 -8.75 15.65
C LEU A 86 0.39 -9.99 15.55
N LYS A 87 0.02 -10.42 14.34
CA LYS A 87 -0.66 -11.71 14.11
C LYS A 87 0.29 -12.90 14.19
N GLY A 88 1.58 -12.64 14.35
CA GLY A 88 2.61 -13.66 14.47
C GLY A 88 2.74 -14.58 13.26
N PRO A 89 2.70 -14.08 12.00
CA PRO A 89 3.05 -14.90 10.84
C PRO A 89 4.52 -15.33 10.91
N GLN A 90 4.92 -16.32 10.10
CA GLN A 90 6.30 -16.77 10.02
C GLN A 90 7.24 -15.61 9.66
N ARG A 91 6.82 -14.79 8.69
CA ARG A 91 7.63 -13.69 8.14
C ARG A 91 6.75 -12.60 7.51
N VAL A 92 7.17 -11.35 7.64
CA VAL A 92 6.62 -10.20 6.90
C VAL A 92 7.72 -9.54 6.08
N HIS A 93 7.65 -9.67 4.76
CA HIS A 93 8.48 -8.97 3.80
C HIS A 93 7.83 -7.63 3.43
N ALA A 94 8.36 -6.54 4.00
CA ALA A 94 7.98 -5.18 3.64
C ALA A 94 8.84 -4.71 2.46
N VAL A 95 8.23 -4.58 1.29
CA VAL A 95 8.91 -4.26 0.02
C VAL A 95 8.53 -2.86 -0.43
N ASP A 96 9.51 -2.01 -0.71
CA ASP A 96 9.23 -0.68 -1.25
C ASP A 96 10.40 -0.18 -2.09
N VAL A 97 10.08 0.40 -3.22
CA VAL A 97 11.04 0.95 -4.17
C VAL A 97 11.48 2.36 -3.76
N ASN A 98 10.72 3.06 -2.90
CA ASN A 98 11.15 4.27 -2.24
C ASN A 98 11.94 3.94 -0.96
N PRO A 99 13.28 4.12 -0.94
CA PRO A 99 14.09 3.84 0.26
C PRO A 99 13.69 4.66 1.49
N ARG A 100 12.92 5.76 1.33
CA ARG A 100 12.55 6.64 2.45
C ARG A 100 11.41 6.05 3.27
N GLN A 101 10.51 5.32 2.62
CA GLN A 101 9.46 4.53 3.25
C GLN A 101 10.07 3.42 4.12
N ASN A 102 11.00 2.67 3.54
CA ASN A 102 11.79 1.67 4.25
C ASN A 102 12.63 2.28 5.39
N ALA A 103 13.21 3.46 5.20
CA ALA A 103 13.93 4.15 6.27
C ALA A 103 13.02 4.50 7.46
N LEU A 104 11.72 4.78 7.24
CA LEU A 104 10.76 5.00 8.30
C LEU A 104 10.41 3.71 9.04
N LEU A 105 10.19 2.61 8.33
CA LEU A 105 9.97 1.31 8.96
C LEU A 105 11.20 0.88 9.78
N GLU A 106 12.41 1.01 9.25
CA GLU A 106 13.64 0.74 10.00
C GLU A 106 13.75 1.59 11.28
N LEU A 107 13.38 2.88 11.22
CA LEU A 107 13.37 3.75 12.40
C LEU A 107 12.36 3.29 13.45
N LYS A 108 11.17 2.82 13.03
CA LYS A 108 10.16 2.24 13.92
C LYS A 108 10.67 0.94 14.57
N LEU A 109 11.26 0.04 13.79
CA LEU A 109 11.85 -1.20 14.29
C LEU A 109 12.98 -0.94 15.30
N ALA A 110 13.89 -0.01 14.98
CA ALA A 110 14.95 0.40 15.91
C ALA A 110 14.38 0.97 17.21
N ALA A 111 13.31 1.78 17.12
CA ALA A 111 12.66 2.38 18.28
C ALA A 111 11.93 1.33 19.14
N ILE A 112 11.27 0.35 18.51
CA ILE A 112 10.65 -0.79 19.21
C ILE A 112 11.70 -1.56 20.02
N ARG A 113 12.88 -1.80 19.44
CA ARG A 113 13.97 -2.52 20.13
C ARG A 113 14.53 -1.73 21.31
N GLU A 114 14.76 -0.43 21.15
CA GLU A 114 15.62 0.36 22.06
C GLU A 114 14.90 1.25 23.08
N LEU A 115 13.68 1.68 22.77
CA LEU A 115 12.94 2.64 23.59
C LEU A 115 12.03 1.93 24.58
N ASP A 116 11.70 2.59 25.69
CA ASP A 116 10.53 2.21 26.49
C ASP A 116 9.23 2.65 25.78
N TYR A 117 8.09 2.18 26.30
CA TYR A 117 6.79 2.46 25.69
C TYR A 117 6.49 3.95 25.64
N ASP A 118 6.75 4.69 26.72
CA ASP A 118 6.46 6.12 26.78
C ASP A 118 7.27 6.91 25.76
N GLN A 119 8.56 6.63 25.62
CA GLN A 119 9.42 7.22 24.59
C GLN A 119 8.92 6.87 23.17
N PHE A 120 8.53 5.62 22.95
CA PHE A 120 7.99 5.16 21.67
C PHE A 120 6.68 5.87 21.32
N PHE A 121 5.75 5.96 22.28
CA PHE A 121 4.46 6.63 22.10
C PHE A 121 4.60 8.15 21.99
N GLN A 122 5.56 8.78 22.67
CA GLN A 122 5.85 10.20 22.40
C GLN A 122 6.32 10.37 20.95
N MET A 123 7.30 9.58 20.52
CA MET A 123 7.88 9.69 19.18
C MET A 123 6.85 9.44 18.07
N PHE A 124 6.14 8.32 18.11
CA PHE A 124 5.22 7.90 17.04
C PHE A 124 3.74 8.06 17.40
N GLY A 125 3.34 8.06 18.66
CA GLY A 125 1.97 8.43 19.06
C GLY A 125 1.73 9.95 18.96
N ARG A 126 2.57 10.75 19.62
CA ARG A 126 2.48 12.21 19.65
C ARG A 126 3.21 12.93 18.52
N GLY A 127 3.95 12.17 17.71
CA GLY A 127 4.75 12.72 16.60
C GLY A 127 5.93 13.58 17.05
N ARG A 128 6.33 13.52 18.32
CA ARG A 128 7.39 14.37 18.89
C ARG A 128 8.03 13.74 20.12
N LEU A 129 9.35 13.86 20.23
CA LEU A 129 10.11 13.39 21.38
C LEU A 129 11.22 14.40 21.68
N ALA A 130 11.14 15.06 22.84
CA ALA A 130 12.10 16.10 23.22
C ALA A 130 13.56 15.61 23.20
N SER A 131 13.77 14.36 23.62
CA SER A 131 15.07 13.68 23.63
C SER A 131 15.45 12.99 22.31
N TYR A 132 14.65 13.17 21.24
CA TYR A 132 14.84 12.48 19.95
C TYR A 132 16.29 12.55 19.45
N ASN A 133 16.90 13.73 19.45
CA ASN A 133 18.26 13.91 18.92
C ASN A 133 19.31 13.11 19.68
N LYS A 134 19.16 12.99 21.00
CA LYS A 134 20.05 12.20 21.85
C LYS A 134 19.82 10.72 21.57
N LEU A 135 18.58 10.25 21.70
CA LEU A 135 18.21 8.84 21.53
C LEU A 135 18.49 8.32 20.12
N TYR A 136 18.25 9.13 19.09
CA TYR A 136 18.59 8.77 17.71
C TYR A 136 20.10 8.50 17.57
N LYS A 137 20.95 9.41 18.08
CA LYS A 137 22.41 9.29 17.98
C LYS A 137 22.97 8.14 18.82
N THR A 138 22.44 7.92 20.02
CA THR A 138 23.02 6.98 20.99
C THR A 138 22.42 5.58 20.94
N LYS A 139 21.16 5.43 20.50
CA LYS A 139 20.44 4.14 20.53
C LYS A 139 19.93 3.70 19.15
N LEU A 140 19.26 4.57 18.42
CA LEU A 140 18.51 4.14 17.22
C LEU A 140 19.41 3.96 16.00
N ARG A 141 20.34 4.89 15.77
CA ARG A 141 21.12 4.98 14.53
C ARG A 141 21.90 3.70 14.23
N GLN A 142 22.38 2.97 15.23
CA GLN A 142 23.19 1.76 15.03
C GLN A 142 22.43 0.60 14.36
N HIS A 143 21.10 0.57 14.52
CA HIS A 143 20.22 -0.46 13.97
C HIS A 143 19.76 -0.18 12.53
N LEU A 144 20.11 0.98 11.99
CA LEU A 144 19.67 1.41 10.67
C LEU A 144 20.70 1.04 9.60
N SER A 145 20.20 0.66 8.42
CA SER A 145 21.03 0.47 7.23
C SER A 145 21.79 1.76 6.87
N HIS A 146 22.87 1.64 6.09
CA HIS A 146 23.67 2.81 5.72
C HIS A 146 22.84 3.92 5.05
N SER A 147 21.94 3.55 4.14
CA SER A 147 21.06 4.47 3.42
C SER A 147 20.04 5.15 4.35
N SER A 148 19.45 4.41 5.29
CA SER A 148 18.52 4.94 6.29
C SER A 148 19.21 5.87 7.29
N ARG A 149 20.42 5.54 7.74
CA ARG A 149 21.24 6.46 8.56
C ARG A 149 21.51 7.77 7.82
N ALA A 150 21.94 7.70 6.56
CA ALA A 150 22.21 8.89 5.75
C ALA A 150 20.97 9.78 5.58
N TYR A 151 19.79 9.18 5.48
CA TYR A 151 18.52 9.90 5.40
C TYR A 151 18.18 10.65 6.70
N TRP A 152 18.20 9.94 7.83
CA TRP A 152 17.77 10.46 9.13
C TRP A 152 18.78 11.41 9.77
N ASN A 153 20.09 11.25 9.50
CA ASN A 153 21.13 12.20 9.91
C ASN A 153 20.85 13.63 9.41
N LYS A 154 20.19 13.78 8.25
CA LYS A 154 19.82 15.07 7.67
C LYS A 154 18.49 15.63 8.22
N ARG A 155 17.77 14.87 9.05
CA ARG A 155 16.37 15.10 9.46
C ARG A 155 16.17 15.04 10.98
N THR A 156 17.17 15.49 11.72
CA THR A 156 17.22 15.54 13.18
C THR A 156 16.10 16.37 13.84
N ARG A 157 15.36 17.19 13.07
CA ARG A 157 14.27 18.03 13.58
C ARG A 157 12.86 17.47 13.37
N MET A 158 12.70 16.35 12.66
CA MET A 158 11.34 15.85 12.31
C MET A 158 10.50 15.45 13.52
N PHE A 159 11.13 15.03 14.62
CA PHE A 159 10.47 14.66 15.87
C PHE A 159 10.79 15.64 17.02
N SER A 160 11.35 16.82 16.75
CA SER A 160 11.81 17.70 17.84
C SER A 160 10.70 18.47 18.54
N GLY A 161 9.45 18.41 18.06
CA GLY A 161 8.34 19.16 18.67
C GLY A 161 8.38 20.67 18.41
N SER A 162 9.30 21.16 17.58
CA SER A 162 9.66 22.58 17.50
C SER A 162 9.53 23.15 16.09
N GLY A 163 9.25 24.44 15.97
CA GLY A 163 9.18 25.16 14.69
C GLY A 163 7.76 25.24 14.13
N ARG A 164 7.64 25.57 12.83
CA ARG A 164 6.34 25.79 12.18
C ARG A 164 5.45 24.54 12.09
N ARG A 165 6.05 23.35 12.18
CA ARG A 165 5.40 22.05 12.10
C ARG A 165 5.83 21.23 13.31
N PRO A 166 5.09 21.29 14.43
CA PRO A 166 5.53 20.72 15.70
C PRO A 166 5.35 19.20 15.78
N SER A 167 4.77 18.56 14.77
CA SER A 167 4.57 17.10 14.74
C SER A 167 5.15 16.48 13.47
N PHE A 168 5.73 15.29 13.63
CA PHE A 168 6.12 14.37 12.56
C PHE A 168 5.02 14.18 11.51
N TYR A 169 3.76 14.16 11.94
CA TYR A 169 2.60 13.96 11.07
C TYR A 169 2.32 15.12 10.12
N PHE A 170 3.00 16.25 10.30
CA PHE A 170 2.99 17.39 9.38
C PHE A 170 4.23 17.46 8.46
N TYR A 171 5.14 16.49 8.57
CA TYR A 171 6.23 16.25 7.61
C TYR A 171 5.83 15.18 6.58
N ALA A 172 6.72 14.87 5.63
CA ALA A 172 6.41 14.11 4.42
C ALA A 172 5.49 14.89 3.45
N THR A 173 5.25 14.32 2.28
CA THR A 173 4.38 14.94 1.27
C THR A 173 2.93 15.04 1.77
N SER A 174 2.36 13.92 2.23
CA SER A 174 1.00 13.84 2.79
C SER A 174 0.82 14.70 4.04
N GLY A 175 1.78 14.69 4.97
CA GLY A 175 1.71 15.54 6.16
C GLY A 175 1.85 17.04 5.86
N MET A 176 2.58 17.42 4.80
CA MET A 176 2.60 18.81 4.34
C MET A 176 1.22 19.26 3.85
N PHE A 177 0.52 18.40 3.10
CA PHE A 177 -0.86 18.66 2.71
C PHE A 177 -1.79 18.77 3.92
N ALA A 178 -1.71 17.83 4.86
CA ALA A 178 -2.48 17.88 6.10
C ALA A 178 -2.25 19.19 6.87
N TRP A 179 -1.00 19.63 7.01
CA TRP A 179 -0.67 20.90 7.66
C TRP A 179 -1.27 22.12 6.94
N LEU A 180 -1.24 22.15 5.61
CA LEU A 180 -1.87 23.24 4.83
C LEU A 180 -3.40 23.24 5.00
N ILE A 181 -4.02 22.07 5.02
CA ILE A 181 -5.46 21.93 5.30
C ILE A 181 -5.78 22.42 6.71
N ASN A 182 -4.97 22.10 7.72
CA ASN A 182 -5.17 22.62 9.08
C ASN A 182 -5.07 24.15 9.12
N ILE A 183 -4.12 24.77 8.41
CA ILE A 183 -4.05 26.23 8.29
C ILE A 183 -5.34 26.79 7.67
N TYR A 184 -5.83 26.16 6.62
CA TYR A 184 -7.08 26.57 5.95
C TYR A 184 -8.28 26.45 6.89
N VAL A 185 -8.44 25.31 7.55
CA VAL A 185 -9.50 25.04 8.52
C VAL A 185 -9.45 26.04 9.69
N ASP A 186 -8.26 26.28 10.25
CA ASP A 186 -8.11 27.07 11.49
C ASP A 186 -8.13 28.56 11.24
N ARG A 187 -7.38 29.03 10.24
CA ARG A 187 -7.14 30.47 10.04
C ARG A 187 -8.07 31.10 9.02
N ILE A 188 -8.44 30.36 7.98
CA ILE A 188 -9.28 30.88 6.89
C ILE A 188 -10.76 30.61 7.19
N LYS A 189 -11.09 29.38 7.55
CA LYS A 189 -12.47 28.96 7.80
C LYS A 189 -12.91 29.03 9.25
N LYS A 190 -11.96 29.08 10.19
CA LYS A 190 -12.22 29.10 11.64
C LYS A 190 -13.12 27.93 12.10
N LEU A 191 -12.95 26.78 11.45
CA LEU A 191 -13.75 25.56 11.68
C LEU A 191 -13.16 24.62 12.74
N ARG A 192 -12.13 25.04 13.49
CA ARG A 192 -11.55 24.22 14.55
C ARG A 192 -12.58 23.73 15.58
N PRO A 193 -13.55 24.54 16.05
CA PRO A 193 -14.60 24.03 16.94
C PRO A 193 -15.41 22.89 16.33
N ALA A 194 -15.75 23.00 15.04
CA ALA A 194 -16.51 21.97 14.32
C ALA A 194 -15.71 20.66 14.16
N VAL A 195 -14.42 20.76 13.81
CA VAL A 195 -13.52 19.59 13.72
C VAL A 195 -13.37 18.91 15.08
N ASN A 196 -13.18 19.68 16.15
CA ASN A 196 -13.05 19.11 17.49
C ASN A 196 -14.36 18.47 17.96
N ALA A 197 -15.51 19.07 17.65
CA ALA A 197 -16.82 18.49 17.92
C ALA A 197 -17.00 17.17 17.17
N LEU A 198 -16.72 17.13 15.86
CA LEU A 198 -16.77 15.89 15.06
C LEU A 198 -15.88 14.80 15.68
N LEU A 199 -14.62 15.11 15.98
CA LEU A 199 -13.67 14.13 16.53
C LEU A 199 -14.02 13.66 17.96
N SER A 200 -14.93 14.35 18.64
CA SER A 200 -15.42 14.02 19.98
C SER A 200 -16.82 13.39 19.97
N ALA A 201 -17.47 13.30 18.81
CA ALA A 201 -18.79 12.70 18.67
C ALA A 201 -18.77 11.23 19.08
N GLN A 202 -19.83 10.79 19.78
CA GLN A 202 -19.96 9.45 20.32
C GLN A 202 -20.82 8.53 19.43
N SER A 203 -21.44 9.08 18.38
CA SER A 203 -22.27 8.34 17.43
C SER A 203 -22.20 8.95 16.03
N VAL A 204 -22.54 8.15 15.02
CA VAL A 204 -22.61 8.61 13.63
C VAL A 204 -23.75 9.62 13.47
N GLU A 205 -24.83 9.48 14.23
CA GLU A 205 -25.95 10.41 14.28
C GLU A 205 -25.49 11.80 14.75
N GLU A 206 -24.77 11.87 15.87
CA GLU A 206 -24.19 13.12 16.38
C GLU A 206 -23.20 13.72 15.37
N GLN A 207 -22.37 12.89 14.72
CA GLN A 207 -21.48 13.36 13.66
C GLN A 207 -22.24 14.05 12.51
N ARG A 208 -23.37 13.46 12.06
CA ARG A 208 -24.23 14.05 11.02
C ARG A 208 -24.79 15.39 11.46
N GLU A 209 -25.34 15.47 12.66
CA GLU A 209 -25.88 16.71 13.21
C GLU A 209 -24.81 17.81 13.27
N ILE A 210 -23.58 17.48 13.68
CA ILE A 210 -22.47 18.43 13.68
C ILE A 210 -22.11 18.84 12.24
N TYR A 211 -22.02 17.88 11.33
CA TYR A 211 -21.68 18.14 9.93
C TYR A 211 -22.67 19.12 9.26
N GLU A 212 -23.97 18.92 9.51
CA GLU A 212 -25.05 19.77 9.02
C GLU A 212 -25.10 21.13 9.73
N ARG A 213 -25.02 21.14 11.07
CA ARG A 213 -25.04 22.37 11.89
C ARG A 213 -23.97 23.37 11.47
N TYR A 214 -22.77 22.88 11.17
CA TYR A 214 -21.65 23.70 10.73
C TYR A 214 -21.58 23.87 9.21
N ARG A 215 -22.52 23.29 8.45
CA ARG A 215 -22.55 23.31 6.98
C ARG A 215 -21.19 22.98 6.39
N LEU A 216 -20.58 21.90 6.88
CA LEU A 216 -19.17 21.61 6.62
C LEU A 216 -18.90 21.39 5.14
N ARG A 217 -19.83 20.75 4.42
CA ARG A 217 -19.75 20.56 2.98
C ARG A 217 -19.58 21.88 2.25
N GLU A 218 -20.49 22.83 2.46
CA GLU A 218 -20.50 24.12 1.76
C GLU A 218 -19.34 25.02 2.21
N THR A 219 -19.05 24.99 3.52
CA THR A 219 -18.05 25.88 4.11
C THR A 219 -16.63 25.47 3.72
N LEU A 220 -16.34 24.17 3.67
CA LEU A 220 -15.05 23.63 3.26
C LEU A 220 -14.84 23.73 1.74
N TRP A 221 -15.82 23.28 0.94
CA TRP A 221 -15.66 23.13 -0.50
C TRP A 221 -15.95 24.41 -1.31
N THR A 222 -15.16 25.46 -1.07
CA THR A 222 -15.25 26.71 -1.85
C THR A 222 -14.82 26.55 -3.32
N PRO A 223 -15.19 27.47 -4.21
CA PRO A 223 -14.68 27.47 -5.59
C PRO A 223 -13.15 27.42 -5.66
N PHE A 224 -12.45 28.12 -4.76
CA PHE A 224 -11.00 28.07 -4.67
C PHE A 224 -10.47 26.69 -4.29
N LEU A 225 -11.03 26.04 -3.26
CA LEU A 225 -10.57 24.70 -2.84
C LEU A 225 -10.89 23.66 -3.92
N LYS A 226 -12.09 23.72 -4.51
CA LYS A 226 -12.47 22.89 -5.66
C LYS A 226 -11.52 23.08 -6.84
N TRP A 227 -11.11 24.31 -7.14
CA TRP A 227 -10.12 24.59 -8.17
C TRP A 227 -8.75 24.00 -7.83
N ALA A 228 -8.27 24.17 -6.59
CA ALA A 228 -6.99 23.63 -6.14
C ALA A 228 -6.94 22.09 -6.22
N MET A 229 -8.02 21.41 -5.82
CA MET A 229 -8.13 19.95 -5.85
C MET A 229 -8.20 19.36 -7.26
N ARG A 230 -8.49 20.17 -8.28
CA ARG A 230 -8.40 19.78 -9.71
C ARG A 230 -6.98 19.87 -10.27
N ARG A 231 -5.98 20.31 -9.51
CA ARG A 231 -4.60 20.49 -9.98
C ARG A 231 -3.74 19.28 -9.63
N ASP A 232 -2.96 18.80 -10.60
CA ASP A 232 -2.05 17.67 -10.43
C ASP A 232 -1.07 17.84 -9.28
N MET A 233 -0.60 19.08 -9.05
CA MET A 233 0.32 19.37 -7.94
C MET A 233 -0.33 19.06 -6.57
N THR A 234 -1.60 19.41 -6.39
CA THR A 234 -2.33 19.15 -5.15
C THR A 234 -2.56 17.66 -4.94
N LEU A 235 -2.95 16.95 -6.01
CA LEU A 235 -3.17 15.50 -5.96
C LEU A 235 -1.86 14.74 -5.76
N ALA A 236 -0.75 15.19 -6.35
CA ALA A 236 0.57 14.65 -6.09
C ALA A 236 1.00 14.81 -4.61
N LEU A 237 0.52 15.87 -3.93
CA LEU A 237 0.78 16.01 -2.49
C LEU A 237 0.02 14.98 -1.64
N LEU A 238 -1.13 14.53 -2.13
CA LEU A 238 -1.91 13.42 -1.55
C LEU A 238 -1.35 12.05 -1.93
N GLY A 239 -0.28 12.01 -2.73
CA GLY A 239 0.29 10.76 -3.23
C GLY A 239 -0.48 10.16 -4.41
N VAL A 240 -1.49 10.84 -4.95
CA VAL A 240 -2.31 10.38 -6.08
C VAL A 240 -1.59 10.65 -7.40
N PRO A 241 -1.14 9.63 -8.13
CA PRO A 241 -0.50 9.79 -9.44
C PRO A 241 -1.51 10.24 -10.51
N ARG A 242 -0.99 10.83 -11.60
CA ARG A 242 -1.81 11.27 -12.75
C ARG A 242 -2.64 10.16 -13.40
N ALA A 243 -2.15 8.92 -13.37
CA ALA A 243 -2.83 7.76 -13.93
C ALA A 243 -4.15 7.47 -13.19
N GLN A 244 -4.11 7.37 -11.86
CA GLN A 244 -5.28 7.17 -11.01
C GLN A 244 -6.30 8.29 -11.15
N ARG A 245 -5.84 9.54 -11.26
CA ARG A 245 -6.72 10.66 -11.57
C ARG A 245 -7.47 10.44 -12.89
N ARG A 246 -6.76 10.10 -13.98
CA ARG A 246 -7.41 9.88 -15.29
C ARG A 246 -8.42 8.74 -15.23
N GLN A 247 -8.13 7.69 -14.46
CA GLN A 247 -9.05 6.58 -14.26
C GLN A 247 -10.32 7.05 -13.56
N LEU A 248 -10.20 7.75 -12.42
CA LEU A 248 -11.35 8.31 -11.68
C LEU A 248 -12.12 9.38 -12.46
N ASP A 249 -11.44 10.23 -13.23
CA ASP A 249 -12.07 11.23 -14.10
C ASP A 249 -12.90 10.57 -15.23
N ARG A 250 -12.61 9.32 -15.60
CA ARG A 250 -13.38 8.54 -16.59
C ARG A 250 -14.51 7.73 -15.98
N SER A 251 -14.29 7.13 -14.81
CA SER A 251 -15.21 6.15 -14.21
C SER A 251 -16.16 6.72 -13.16
N TYR A 252 -15.81 7.85 -12.52
CA TYR A 252 -16.62 8.44 -11.45
C TYR A 252 -17.39 9.67 -11.96
N PRO A 253 -18.74 9.73 -11.81
CA PRO A 253 -19.52 10.91 -12.15
C PRO A 253 -19.03 12.16 -11.41
N GLY A 254 -18.57 13.18 -12.15
CA GLY A 254 -17.99 14.40 -11.57
C GLY A 254 -16.47 14.33 -11.31
N GLY A 255 -15.85 13.19 -11.61
CA GLY A 255 -14.41 12.94 -11.59
C GLY A 255 -13.78 12.94 -10.20
N ILE A 256 -12.45 13.06 -10.16
CA ILE A 256 -11.64 12.97 -8.92
C ILE A 256 -12.12 13.92 -7.82
N LEU A 257 -12.57 15.13 -8.19
CA LEU A 257 -13.05 16.11 -7.21
C LEU A 257 -14.30 15.59 -6.50
N GLN A 258 -15.26 15.08 -7.26
CA GLN A 258 -16.52 14.60 -6.69
C GLN A 258 -16.26 13.34 -5.86
N PHE A 259 -15.39 12.45 -6.32
CA PHE A 259 -14.94 11.29 -5.53
C PHE A 259 -14.38 11.71 -4.18
N VAL A 260 -13.47 12.69 -4.13
CA VAL A 260 -12.91 13.17 -2.84
C VAL A 260 -13.98 13.82 -1.96
N VAL A 261 -14.90 14.60 -2.53
CA VAL A 261 -16.02 15.20 -1.79
C VAL A 261 -16.88 14.12 -1.14
N ASP A 262 -17.31 13.14 -1.92
CA ASP A 262 -18.19 12.05 -1.47
C ASP A 262 -17.47 11.14 -0.48
N SER A 263 -16.15 10.98 -0.64
CA SER A 263 -15.32 10.19 0.27
C SER A 263 -15.23 10.86 1.65
N LEU A 264 -14.92 12.16 1.70
CA LEU A 264 -14.91 12.91 2.96
C LEU A 264 -16.29 12.92 3.61
N GLU A 265 -17.34 13.12 2.82
CA GLU A 265 -18.71 13.10 3.33
C GLU A 265 -19.04 11.74 3.95
N THR A 266 -18.69 10.63 3.29
CA THR A 266 -18.88 9.28 3.84
C THR A 266 -18.11 9.07 5.14
N VAL A 267 -16.84 9.47 5.20
CA VAL A 267 -16.03 9.38 6.44
C VAL A 267 -16.67 10.12 7.60
N PHE A 268 -17.11 11.36 7.38
CA PHE A 268 -17.60 12.20 8.48
C PHE A 268 -19.08 11.99 8.80
N THR A 269 -19.87 11.34 7.93
CA THR A 269 -21.33 11.20 8.13
C THR A 269 -21.83 9.74 8.17
N LYS A 270 -21.04 8.76 7.74
CA LYS A 270 -21.48 7.35 7.68
C LYS A 270 -20.58 6.41 8.45
N LEU A 271 -19.30 6.75 8.62
CA LEU A 271 -18.34 5.93 9.35
C LEU A 271 -18.12 6.48 10.77
N PRO A 272 -17.95 5.62 11.79
CA PRO A 272 -17.60 6.07 13.13
C PRO A 272 -16.24 6.78 13.12
N ILE A 273 -16.21 8.06 13.51
CA ILE A 273 -14.97 8.84 13.59
C ILE A 273 -14.23 8.64 14.91
N GLN A 274 -14.93 8.17 15.94
CA GLN A 274 -14.43 8.02 17.31
C GLN A 274 -13.10 7.26 17.34
N ASP A 275 -13.01 6.12 16.64
CA ASP A 275 -11.84 5.26 16.57
C ASP A 275 -11.07 5.39 15.24
N ASN A 276 -11.36 6.43 14.45
CA ASN A 276 -10.75 6.67 13.15
C ASN A 276 -9.43 7.45 13.28
N TYR A 277 -8.37 6.73 13.62
CA TYR A 277 -7.05 7.32 13.85
C TYR A 277 -6.42 7.92 12.57
N PHE A 278 -6.80 7.45 11.38
CA PHE A 278 -6.24 7.90 10.09
C PHE A 278 -6.53 9.38 9.84
N TRP A 279 -7.79 9.78 10.02
CA TRP A 279 -8.20 11.17 9.87
C TRP A 279 -7.79 12.00 11.09
N ARG A 280 -7.92 11.44 12.30
CA ARG A 280 -7.56 12.14 13.55
C ARG A 280 -6.13 12.65 13.53
N VAL A 281 -5.16 11.82 13.12
CA VAL A 281 -3.74 12.19 13.16
C VAL A 281 -3.40 13.34 12.22
N TYR A 282 -4.04 13.41 11.05
CA TYR A 282 -3.83 14.54 10.14
C TYR A 282 -4.63 15.78 10.53
N LEU A 283 -5.73 15.66 11.27
CA LEU A 283 -6.50 16.79 11.77
C LEU A 283 -5.94 17.39 13.06
N THR A 284 -5.11 16.66 13.81
CA THR A 284 -4.61 17.08 15.13
C THR A 284 -3.08 17.08 15.23
N GLY A 285 -2.40 16.33 14.36
CA GLY A 285 -0.96 16.11 14.41
C GLY A 285 -0.53 15.04 15.40
N GLU A 286 -1.43 14.28 16.02
CA GLU A 286 -1.08 13.21 16.95
C GLU A 286 -2.20 12.17 17.08
N TYR A 287 -1.84 10.99 17.58
CA TYR A 287 -2.79 9.98 18.05
C TYR A 287 -3.11 10.18 19.54
N THR A 288 -4.24 9.62 19.97
CA THR A 288 -4.52 9.38 21.40
C THR A 288 -4.24 7.91 21.74
N PRO A 289 -3.99 7.56 23.02
CA PRO A 289 -3.81 6.16 23.41
C PRO A 289 -4.99 5.26 22.99
N GLU A 290 -6.21 5.80 23.01
CA GLU A 290 -7.46 5.10 22.68
C GLU A 290 -7.70 5.02 21.17
N CYS A 291 -7.15 5.95 20.40
CA CYS A 291 -7.36 6.09 18.96
C CYS A 291 -6.01 6.17 18.24
N CYS A 292 -5.33 5.03 18.19
CA CYS A 292 -4.04 4.85 17.51
C CYS A 292 -3.96 3.49 16.78
N PRO A 293 -3.04 3.35 15.81
CA PRO A 293 -2.66 2.05 15.24
C PRO A 293 -2.31 0.99 16.30
N GLU A 294 -2.59 -0.28 16.03
CA GLU A 294 -2.38 -1.36 17.01
C GLU A 294 -0.92 -1.48 17.49
N TYR A 295 0.06 -1.21 16.62
CA TYR A 295 1.48 -1.24 16.98
C TYR A 295 1.89 -0.17 18.02
N LEU A 296 1.04 0.83 18.27
CA LEU A 296 1.24 1.88 19.27
C LEU A 296 0.57 1.58 20.61
N LYS A 297 -0.21 0.50 20.72
CA LYS A 297 -0.80 0.10 22.01
C LYS A 297 0.24 -0.54 22.92
N PRO A 298 0.17 -0.34 24.25
CA PRO A 298 1.21 -0.81 25.19
C PRO A 298 1.51 -2.31 25.06
N GLU A 299 0.47 -3.13 25.08
CA GLU A 299 0.55 -4.59 25.02
C GLU A 299 1.15 -5.09 23.69
N ASN A 300 0.81 -4.41 22.59
CA ASN A 300 1.27 -4.78 21.26
C ASN A 300 2.70 -4.30 21.00
N PHE A 301 3.05 -3.11 21.51
CA PHE A 301 4.44 -2.65 21.54
C PHE A 301 5.34 -3.66 22.26
N LEU A 302 4.91 -4.18 23.41
CA LEU A 302 5.67 -5.20 24.15
C LEU A 302 5.80 -6.51 23.36
N LYS A 303 4.75 -6.99 22.69
CA LYS A 303 4.83 -8.17 21.81
C LYS A 303 5.82 -7.98 20.66
N LEU A 304 5.80 -6.81 20.01
CA LEU A 304 6.75 -6.45 18.96
C LEU A 304 8.18 -6.43 19.50
N LYS A 305 8.37 -5.77 20.65
CA LYS A 305 9.68 -5.68 21.32
C LYS A 305 10.22 -7.05 21.75
N ASN A 306 9.35 -7.97 22.15
CA ASN A 306 9.71 -9.32 22.60
C ASN A 306 9.86 -10.34 21.45
N GLY A 307 10.10 -9.87 20.22
CA GLY A 307 10.56 -10.69 19.10
C GLY A 307 9.65 -10.70 17.86
N LEU A 308 8.40 -10.23 17.94
CA LEU A 308 7.57 -10.16 16.72
C LEU A 308 8.12 -9.14 15.71
N ALA A 309 8.79 -8.08 16.16
CA ALA A 309 9.46 -7.13 15.26
C ALA A 309 10.59 -7.77 14.44
N ASP A 310 11.21 -8.85 14.94
CA ASP A 310 12.30 -9.55 14.23
C ASP A 310 11.78 -10.46 13.10
N ARG A 311 10.45 -10.61 12.99
CA ARG A 311 9.77 -11.25 11.86
C ARG A 311 9.56 -10.30 10.68
N VAL A 312 9.90 -9.01 10.82
CA VAL A 312 9.77 -8.03 9.73
C VAL A 312 11.11 -7.87 9.02
N GLU A 313 11.13 -8.11 7.71
CA GLU A 313 12.27 -7.84 6.85
C GLU A 313 11.97 -6.70 5.87
N VAL A 314 12.93 -5.80 5.72
CA VAL A 314 12.79 -4.60 4.89
C VAL A 314 13.56 -4.78 3.59
N HIS A 315 12.87 -4.64 2.45
CA HIS A 315 13.43 -4.85 1.12
C HIS A 315 13.29 -3.55 0.30
N THR A 316 14.41 -2.87 0.06
CA THR A 316 14.42 -1.72 -0.86
C THR A 316 14.55 -2.20 -2.29
N ASN A 317 13.41 -2.55 -2.89
CA ASN A 317 13.34 -3.15 -4.22
C ASN A 317 11.97 -2.86 -4.86
N THR A 318 11.81 -3.11 -6.16
CA THR A 318 10.48 -3.27 -6.75
C THR A 318 9.90 -4.62 -6.33
N ILE A 319 8.57 -4.80 -6.40
CA ILE A 319 7.93 -6.09 -6.12
C ILE A 319 8.48 -7.16 -7.07
N LEU A 320 8.44 -6.94 -8.39
CA LEU A 320 9.07 -7.83 -9.35
C LEU A 320 10.56 -8.10 -9.07
N GLY A 321 11.32 -7.08 -8.65
CA GLY A 321 12.73 -7.22 -8.32
C GLY A 321 12.95 -8.15 -7.13
N PHE A 322 12.16 -7.99 -6.07
CA PHE A 322 12.17 -8.86 -4.89
C PHE A 322 11.78 -10.30 -5.25
N LEU A 323 10.73 -10.49 -6.05
CA LEU A 323 10.25 -11.82 -6.44
C LEU A 323 11.26 -12.58 -7.33
N ARG A 324 12.08 -11.87 -8.10
CA ARG A 324 13.14 -12.44 -8.96
C ARG A 324 14.38 -12.87 -8.18
N GLU A 325 14.58 -12.42 -6.94
CA GLU A 325 15.74 -12.85 -6.15
C GLU A 325 15.69 -14.36 -5.94
N GLU A 326 16.79 -15.08 -6.20
CA GLU A 326 16.89 -16.53 -6.05
C GLU A 326 16.89 -16.95 -4.57
N LYS A 327 15.71 -16.87 -3.94
CA LYS A 327 15.43 -17.34 -2.58
C LYS A 327 14.41 -18.48 -2.67
N ASP A 328 14.50 -19.51 -1.84
CA ASP A 328 13.48 -20.58 -1.83
C ASP A 328 12.27 -20.24 -0.94
N VAL A 329 11.89 -18.95 -0.88
CA VAL A 329 10.79 -18.49 -0.04
C VAL A 329 9.49 -18.50 -0.84
N ARG A 330 8.53 -19.30 -0.37
CA ARG A 330 7.14 -19.29 -0.85
C ARG A 330 6.32 -18.29 -0.04
N ILE A 331 5.48 -17.50 -0.71
CA ILE A 331 4.68 -16.44 -0.09
C ILE A 331 3.21 -16.85 -0.13
N SER A 332 2.55 -16.84 1.02
CA SER A 332 1.15 -17.25 1.15
C SER A 332 0.17 -16.07 1.15
N ARG A 333 0.63 -14.85 1.45
CA ARG A 333 -0.21 -13.66 1.52
C ARG A 333 0.44 -12.49 0.79
N TYR A 334 -0.20 -12.00 -0.26
CA TYR A 334 0.25 -10.85 -1.04
C TYR A 334 -0.68 -9.66 -0.80
N ILE A 335 -0.16 -8.57 -0.26
CA ILE A 335 -0.88 -7.32 -0.06
C ILE A 335 -0.33 -6.30 -1.04
N LEU A 336 -1.04 -6.17 -2.16
CA LEU A 336 -0.69 -5.35 -3.30
C LEU A 336 -1.57 -4.10 -3.21
N LEU A 337 -1.01 -2.91 -3.03
CA LEU A 337 -1.82 -1.70 -3.01
C LEU A 337 -2.27 -1.36 -4.45
N ASP A 338 -2.48 -0.08 -4.71
CA ASP A 338 -2.87 0.52 -5.97
C ASP A 338 -1.72 0.72 -6.97
N HIS A 339 -0.54 0.12 -6.74
CA HIS A 339 0.61 0.29 -7.64
C HIS A 339 0.34 -0.31 -9.03
N MET A 340 -0.54 -1.32 -9.10
CA MET A 340 -0.92 -1.97 -10.35
C MET A 340 -1.72 -1.05 -11.27
N ASP A 341 -2.48 -0.09 -10.74
CA ASP A 341 -3.24 0.89 -11.54
C ASP A 341 -2.33 1.67 -12.50
N TRP A 342 -1.14 2.02 -12.01
CA TRP A 342 -0.13 2.70 -12.82
C TRP A 342 0.59 1.76 -13.79
N LEU A 343 0.93 0.54 -13.34
CA LEU A 343 1.61 -0.44 -14.19
C LEU A 343 0.72 -0.89 -15.36
N ALA A 344 -0.58 -1.06 -15.14
CA ALA A 344 -1.52 -1.46 -16.18
C ALA A 344 -1.54 -0.47 -17.36
N GLU A 345 -1.55 0.84 -17.07
CA GLU A 345 -1.55 1.88 -18.12
C GLU A 345 -0.15 2.08 -18.74
N ALA A 346 0.90 2.08 -17.92
CA ALA A 346 2.22 2.53 -18.36
C ALA A 346 3.14 1.39 -18.80
N ARG A 347 3.03 0.20 -18.19
CA ARG A 347 4.00 -0.91 -18.23
C ARG A 347 3.33 -2.27 -18.03
N ALA A 348 2.32 -2.58 -18.85
CA ALA A 348 1.60 -3.86 -18.79
C ALA A 348 2.53 -5.08 -18.93
N ASP A 349 3.67 -4.92 -19.62
CA ASP A 349 4.73 -5.92 -19.72
C ASP A 349 5.34 -6.28 -18.36
N ILE A 350 5.58 -5.28 -17.50
CA ILE A 350 6.08 -5.47 -16.13
C ILE A 350 5.01 -6.10 -15.26
N LEU A 351 3.76 -5.64 -15.39
CA LEU A 351 2.66 -6.16 -14.59
C LEU A 351 2.45 -7.66 -14.86
N ALA A 352 2.47 -8.07 -16.13
CA ALA A 352 2.36 -9.48 -16.49
C ALA A 352 3.49 -10.32 -15.91
N GLU A 353 4.73 -9.82 -15.98
CA GLU A 353 5.87 -10.53 -15.38
C GLU A 353 5.78 -10.59 -13.84
N GLU A 354 5.28 -9.54 -13.20
CA GLU A 354 5.07 -9.52 -11.75
C GLU A 354 4.07 -10.59 -11.32
N TRP A 355 2.92 -10.68 -12.00
CA TRP A 355 1.93 -11.74 -11.76
C TRP A 355 2.47 -13.15 -12.03
N GLN A 356 3.23 -13.32 -13.12
CA GLN A 356 3.91 -14.60 -13.39
C GLN A 356 4.83 -15.00 -12.22
N MET A 357 5.60 -14.05 -11.69
CA MET A 357 6.50 -14.32 -10.57
C MET A 357 5.75 -14.57 -9.27
N MET A 358 4.61 -13.91 -9.02
CA MET A 358 3.76 -14.20 -7.87
C MET A 358 3.17 -15.61 -7.95
N VAL A 359 2.71 -16.05 -9.12
CA VAL A 359 2.26 -17.44 -9.35
C VAL A 359 3.41 -18.42 -9.10
N HIS A 360 4.61 -18.13 -9.62
CA HIS A 360 5.79 -18.97 -9.39
C HIS A 360 6.18 -19.07 -7.90
N ARG A 361 6.00 -17.99 -7.12
CA ARG A 361 6.39 -17.86 -5.72
C ARG A 361 5.28 -18.20 -4.71
N ALA A 362 4.07 -18.47 -5.19
CA ALA A 362 2.89 -18.72 -4.35
C ALA A 362 3.06 -19.96 -3.46
N ALA A 363 2.84 -19.85 -2.15
CA ALA A 363 2.67 -21.03 -1.30
C ALA A 363 1.33 -21.74 -1.62
N PRO A 364 1.11 -22.97 -1.12
CA PRO A 364 -0.24 -23.53 -1.05
C PRO A 364 -1.22 -22.55 -0.39
N SER A 365 -2.48 -22.55 -0.84
CA SER A 365 -3.54 -21.67 -0.32
C SER A 365 -3.14 -20.17 -0.30
N THR A 366 -2.48 -19.70 -1.38
CA THR A 366 -2.08 -18.30 -1.51
C THR A 366 -3.29 -17.39 -1.68
N ARG A 367 -3.30 -16.27 -0.93
CA ARG A 367 -4.31 -15.22 -1.03
C ARG A 367 -3.69 -13.89 -1.43
N PHE A 368 -4.34 -13.23 -2.37
CA PHE A 368 -4.05 -11.86 -2.81
C PHE A 368 -5.09 -10.91 -2.22
N LEU A 369 -4.61 -9.78 -1.74
CA LEU A 369 -5.42 -8.64 -1.31
C LEU A 369 -4.93 -7.41 -2.04
N TRP A 370 -5.83 -6.70 -2.72
CA TRP A 370 -5.47 -5.41 -3.31
C TRP A 370 -6.57 -4.37 -3.29
N ARG A 371 -6.13 -3.13 -3.50
CA ARG A 371 -6.97 -1.93 -3.55
C ARG A 371 -6.67 -1.20 -4.84
N SER A 372 -7.66 -0.52 -5.40
CA SER A 372 -7.48 0.31 -6.61
C SER A 372 -8.19 1.65 -6.45
N ALA A 373 -7.64 2.67 -7.10
CA ALA A 373 -8.30 3.96 -7.23
C ALA A 373 -9.55 3.86 -8.11
N GLY A 374 -9.57 2.92 -9.07
CA GLY A 374 -10.75 2.66 -9.89
C GLY A 374 -11.89 2.01 -9.10
N LEU A 375 -13.12 2.23 -9.55
CA LEU A 375 -14.30 1.53 -9.03
C LEU A 375 -14.29 0.04 -9.39
N GLU A 376 -13.65 -0.29 -10.51
CA GLU A 376 -13.44 -1.65 -10.97
C GLU A 376 -12.05 -1.77 -11.61
N VAL A 377 -11.48 -2.97 -11.55
CA VAL A 377 -10.20 -3.35 -12.13
C VAL A 377 -10.44 -4.32 -13.28
N ASP A 378 -10.05 -3.93 -14.50
CA ASP A 378 -10.17 -4.72 -15.73
C ASP A 378 -8.82 -5.28 -16.22
N PHE A 379 -7.72 -4.94 -15.54
CA PHE A 379 -6.37 -5.25 -15.99
C PHE A 379 -5.76 -6.52 -15.40
N VAL A 380 -6.33 -7.14 -14.35
CA VAL A 380 -5.77 -8.36 -13.72
C VAL A 380 -6.19 -9.62 -14.49
N ASP A 381 -7.49 -9.80 -14.71
CA ASP A 381 -8.07 -10.97 -15.40
C ASP A 381 -7.48 -11.31 -16.78
N PRO A 382 -7.11 -10.36 -17.65
CA PRO A 382 -6.52 -10.66 -18.96
C PRO A 382 -5.00 -10.88 -18.92
N ILE A 383 -4.36 -10.91 -17.75
CA ILE A 383 -2.90 -11.09 -17.68
C ILE A 383 -2.56 -12.54 -18.06
N PRO A 384 -1.71 -12.76 -19.08
CA PRO A 384 -1.27 -14.09 -19.45
C PRO A 384 -0.20 -14.60 -18.47
N VAL A 385 -0.34 -15.86 -18.04
CA VAL A 385 0.61 -16.56 -17.17
C VAL A 385 0.79 -18.01 -17.61
N GLU A 386 1.94 -18.58 -17.26
CA GLU A 386 2.24 -20.00 -17.34
C GLU A 386 2.03 -20.64 -15.97
N TRP A 387 1.19 -21.66 -15.91
CA TRP A 387 0.91 -22.45 -14.73
C TRP A 387 0.89 -23.93 -15.10
N GLN A 388 1.72 -24.73 -14.43
CA GLN A 388 1.87 -26.17 -14.71
C GLN A 388 2.23 -26.50 -16.18
N GLY A 389 3.05 -25.66 -16.81
CA GLY A 389 3.44 -25.83 -18.22
C GLY A 389 2.33 -25.51 -19.23
N GLN A 390 1.21 -24.93 -18.78
CA GLN A 390 0.13 -24.45 -19.65
C GLN A 390 0.03 -22.92 -19.62
N HIS A 391 -0.20 -22.33 -20.79
CA HIS A 391 -0.56 -20.91 -20.91
C HIS A 391 -2.03 -20.72 -20.55
N CYS A 392 -2.31 -19.86 -19.58
CA CYS A 392 -3.65 -19.47 -19.15
C CYS A 392 -3.66 -17.97 -18.81
N HIS A 393 -4.81 -17.46 -18.36
CA HIS A 393 -4.92 -16.10 -17.86
C HIS A 393 -5.20 -16.11 -16.35
N MET A 394 -4.91 -15.02 -15.66
CA MET A 394 -5.16 -14.92 -14.21
C MET A 394 -6.62 -15.19 -13.84
N ARG A 395 -7.60 -14.83 -14.68
CA ARG A 395 -9.03 -15.17 -14.47
C ARG A 395 -9.29 -16.66 -14.29
N ASP A 396 -8.45 -17.52 -14.88
CA ASP A 396 -8.59 -18.98 -14.83
C ASP A 396 -8.00 -19.55 -13.52
N LEU A 397 -7.16 -18.76 -12.84
CA LEU A 397 -6.45 -19.13 -11.62
C LEU A 397 -6.98 -18.44 -10.35
N LEU A 398 -7.68 -17.31 -10.47
CA LEU A 398 -8.15 -16.55 -9.32
C LEU A 398 -9.58 -16.93 -8.94
N HIS A 399 -9.76 -17.28 -7.67
CA HIS A 399 -11.08 -17.40 -7.06
C HIS A 399 -11.37 -16.14 -6.24
N TYR A 400 -12.20 -15.25 -6.79
CA TYR A 400 -12.54 -13.99 -6.14
C TYR A 400 -13.50 -14.18 -4.96
N GLN A 401 -13.13 -13.65 -3.80
CA GLN A 401 -13.96 -13.59 -2.60
C GLN A 401 -14.86 -12.33 -2.64
N THR A 402 -15.62 -12.15 -3.72
CA THR A 402 -16.38 -10.91 -4.02
C THR A 402 -17.36 -10.53 -2.93
N ARG A 403 -18.02 -11.51 -2.30
CA ARG A 403 -18.94 -11.26 -1.18
C ARG A 403 -18.21 -10.71 0.03
N LEU A 404 -17.08 -11.32 0.41
CA LEU A 404 -16.29 -10.85 1.54
C LEU A 404 -15.75 -9.43 1.27
N ALA A 405 -15.25 -9.19 0.06
CA ALA A 405 -14.76 -7.88 -0.35
C ALA A 405 -15.86 -6.80 -0.28
N SER A 406 -17.08 -7.09 -0.74
CA SER A 406 -18.21 -6.14 -0.70
C SER A 406 -18.75 -5.89 0.71
N GLU A 407 -18.62 -6.86 1.62
CA GLU A 407 -18.96 -6.70 3.04
C GLU A 407 -17.91 -5.89 3.82
N LEU A 408 -16.64 -5.94 3.41
CA LEU A 408 -15.53 -5.27 4.08
C LEU A 408 -15.28 -3.85 3.56
N HIS A 409 -15.27 -3.62 2.25
CA HIS A 409 -14.88 -2.34 1.67
C HIS A 409 -15.67 -1.13 2.20
N PRO A 410 -16.99 -1.19 2.39
CA PRO A 410 -17.75 -0.07 2.94
C PRO A 410 -17.39 0.29 4.40
N LYS A 411 -16.67 -0.59 5.11
CA LYS A 411 -16.23 -0.38 6.50
C LYS A 411 -14.82 0.22 6.59
N ASP A 412 -14.16 0.48 5.47
CA ASP A 412 -12.82 1.08 5.45
C ASP A 412 -12.87 2.48 6.04
N ARG A 413 -12.25 2.67 7.21
CA ARG A 413 -12.22 3.95 7.92
C ARG A 413 -11.49 5.04 7.16
N VAL A 414 -10.62 4.69 6.21
CA VAL A 414 -9.89 5.65 5.39
C VAL A 414 -10.75 6.13 4.23
N HIS A 415 -11.40 5.18 3.55
CA HIS A 415 -12.35 5.40 2.45
C HIS A 415 -11.75 6.23 1.30
N THR A 416 -10.54 5.88 0.86
CA THR A 416 -9.84 6.56 -0.26
C THR A 416 -9.73 5.75 -1.53
N TYR A 417 -9.99 4.45 -1.48
CA TYR A 417 -9.94 3.56 -2.64
C TYR A 417 -11.32 3.37 -3.24
N GLY A 418 -11.39 3.28 -4.56
CA GLY A 418 -12.63 3.03 -5.29
C GLY A 418 -13.07 1.57 -5.25
N SER A 419 -12.13 0.66 -5.02
CA SER A 419 -12.38 -0.78 -4.95
C SER A 419 -11.38 -1.52 -4.07
N PHE A 420 -11.79 -2.71 -3.64
CA PHE A 420 -11.06 -3.60 -2.74
C PHE A 420 -11.34 -5.04 -3.16
N TYR A 421 -10.29 -5.83 -3.34
CA TYR A 421 -10.35 -7.16 -3.92
C TYR A 421 -9.62 -8.17 -3.03
N ILE A 422 -10.22 -9.34 -2.91
CA ILE A 422 -9.65 -10.51 -2.27
C ILE A 422 -9.76 -11.66 -3.27
N ALA A 423 -8.66 -12.33 -3.56
CA ALA A 423 -8.68 -13.50 -4.43
C ALA A 423 -7.73 -14.60 -3.93
N ASP A 424 -8.22 -15.83 -3.96
CA ASP A 424 -7.42 -17.02 -3.68
C ASP A 424 -6.84 -17.57 -4.97
N LEU A 425 -5.57 -17.98 -4.93
CA LEU A 425 -4.96 -18.70 -6.05
C LEU A 425 -5.43 -20.14 -6.05
N ARG A 426 -5.90 -20.62 -7.20
CA ARG A 426 -6.29 -22.01 -7.40
C ARG A 426 -5.13 -22.94 -7.06
N GLU A 427 -5.42 -23.95 -6.26
CA GLU A 427 -4.45 -24.98 -5.90
C GLU A 427 -4.18 -25.91 -7.09
N ALA A 428 -2.93 -26.36 -7.17
CA ALA A 428 -2.57 -27.44 -8.06
C ALA A 428 -3.37 -28.70 -7.67
N PRO A 429 -4.03 -29.41 -8.60
CA PRO A 429 -4.61 -30.71 -8.28
C PRO A 429 -3.51 -31.62 -7.72
N VAL A 430 -3.74 -32.17 -6.52
CA VAL A 430 -2.83 -33.14 -5.91
C VAL A 430 -2.77 -34.34 -6.85
N THR A 431 -1.64 -34.54 -7.51
CA THR A 431 -1.41 -35.77 -8.27
C THR A 431 -1.29 -36.89 -7.24
N PRO A 432 -2.16 -37.92 -7.24
CA PRO A 432 -2.00 -39.03 -6.31
C PRO A 432 -0.64 -39.65 -6.59
N THR A 433 0.28 -39.59 -5.63
CA THR A 433 1.49 -40.40 -5.66
C THR A 433 1.06 -41.84 -5.88
N ALA A 434 1.48 -42.42 -7.00
CA ALA A 434 1.22 -43.81 -7.31
C ALA A 434 1.74 -44.66 -6.14
N VAL A 435 0.82 -45.19 -5.34
CA VAL A 435 1.14 -46.20 -4.33
C VAL A 435 1.70 -47.37 -5.12
N GLY A 436 2.98 -47.65 -4.89
CA GLY A 436 3.69 -48.72 -5.55
C GLY A 436 2.91 -50.02 -5.41
N GLN A 437 2.58 -50.64 -6.54
CA GLN A 437 2.13 -52.01 -6.60
C GLN A 437 3.25 -52.89 -6.04
N THR A 438 3.16 -53.26 -4.76
CA THR A 438 3.86 -54.44 -4.26
C THR A 438 3.16 -55.65 -4.85
N THR A 439 3.80 -56.25 -5.85
CA THR A 439 3.50 -57.59 -6.34
C THR A 439 3.68 -58.60 -5.21
N GLU A 440 2.58 -59.04 -4.60
CA GLU A 440 2.56 -60.31 -3.87
C GLU A 440 2.61 -61.45 -4.88
N ALA A 441 3.79 -62.07 -4.97
CA ALA A 441 3.99 -63.34 -5.63
C ALA A 441 3.35 -64.45 -4.80
N ALA A 442 2.61 -65.31 -5.50
CA ALA A 442 1.89 -66.45 -4.99
C ALA A 442 2.77 -67.40 -4.15
N SER A 443 2.21 -67.85 -3.03
CA SER A 443 2.55 -69.14 -2.41
C SER A 443 1.32 -69.68 -1.70
N SER A 444 0.59 -70.57 -2.38
CA SER A 444 -0.15 -71.76 -1.91
C SER A 444 -1.07 -72.26 -3.01
#